data_AF-A0A143BXF9-F1
#
_entry.id   AF-A0A143BXF9-F1
#
_cell.length_a   1.000
_cell.length_b   1.000
_cell.length_c   1.000
_cell.angle_alpha   90.00
_cell.angle_beta   90.00
_cell.angle_gamma   90.00
#
_symmetry.space_group_name_H-M   'P 1'
#
loop_
_entity.id
_entity.type
_entity.pdbx_description
1 polymer ?
#
loop_
_entity_poly.entity_id
_entity_poly.type
_entity_poly.pdbx_seq_one_letter_code
_entity_poly.pdbx_strand_id
1 'polypeptide(L)'
;MDASGLTLLDRRIADCRACPRLVAWREETARAKRAAYADWTYWGRPVPGFGPADARLLIVGLAPAAHGGNRTGRMFTGDRSGDVLYEALFDVGLASQPTAEHAHDGLELYGVRVTSPVHCAPPANKPTPEERDTCRPWLVQELRLLRPTLRAVVVLGAFGWQAALPAFAAAGWSVPRPRPAFSHGARYPLDGLELFGCFHVSQRNTFTGRLTPTMLRDVLRTAGRAAGLPTGTP
;
A
#
# COMPACT_ATOMS: atom_id res chain seq x y z
N MET A 1 14.98 -5.56 -15.75
CA MET A 1 13.65 -5.07 -15.32
C MET A 1 13.55 -3.60 -15.66
N ASP A 2 12.40 -3.16 -16.14
CA ASP A 2 12.21 -1.80 -16.62
C ASP A 2 11.91 -0.83 -15.47
N ALA A 3 12.96 -0.41 -14.75
CA ALA A 3 12.87 0.65 -13.75
C ALA A 3 12.33 1.96 -14.34
N SER A 4 12.46 2.17 -15.67
CA SER A 4 11.91 3.33 -16.36
C SER A 4 10.38 3.25 -16.46
N GLY A 5 9.82 2.05 -16.66
CA GLY A 5 8.38 1.80 -16.73
C GLY A 5 7.64 2.11 -15.44
N LEU A 6 8.16 1.69 -14.28
CA LEU A 6 7.53 1.98 -12.99
C LEU A 6 7.66 3.46 -12.61
N THR A 7 8.82 4.07 -12.88
CA THR A 7 9.02 5.52 -12.71
C THR A 7 8.04 6.33 -13.57
N LEU A 8 7.83 5.92 -14.82
CA LEU A 8 6.85 6.56 -15.71
C LEU A 8 5.42 6.36 -15.21
N LEU A 9 5.08 5.17 -14.71
CA LEU A 9 3.78 4.90 -14.11
C LEU A 9 3.52 5.82 -12.91
N ASP A 10 4.50 5.94 -12.01
CA ASP A 10 4.37 6.77 -10.80
C ASP A 10 4.14 8.25 -11.14
N ARG A 11 4.82 8.78 -12.16
CA ARG A 11 4.56 10.14 -12.69
C ARG A 11 3.14 10.28 -13.22
N ARG A 12 2.68 9.32 -14.04
CA ARG A 12 1.32 9.34 -14.61
C ARG A 12 0.24 9.22 -13.53
N ILE A 13 0.47 8.43 -12.48
CA ILE A 13 -0.42 8.34 -11.33
C ILE A 13 -0.54 9.71 -10.68
N ALA A 14 0.57 10.41 -10.42
CA ALA A 14 0.59 11.71 -9.76
C ALA A 14 -0.18 12.82 -10.50
N ASP A 15 -0.43 12.65 -11.80
CA ASP A 15 -1.20 13.60 -12.63
C ASP A 15 -2.68 13.25 -12.77
N CYS A 16 -3.11 12.10 -12.24
CA CYS A 16 -4.48 11.61 -12.42
C CYS A 16 -5.53 12.52 -11.73
N ARG A 17 -6.60 12.82 -12.47
CA ARG A 17 -7.78 13.59 -12.01
C ARG A 17 -9.11 12.87 -12.28
N ALA A 18 -9.09 11.55 -12.48
CA ALA A 18 -10.24 10.79 -12.96
C ALA A 18 -11.44 10.70 -11.98
N CYS A 19 -11.24 10.97 -10.68
CA CYS A 19 -12.28 10.84 -9.65
C CYS A 19 -12.63 12.23 -9.06
N PRO A 20 -13.67 12.93 -9.55
CA PRO A 20 -13.97 14.32 -9.15
C PRO A 20 -14.09 14.53 -7.64
N ARG A 21 -14.78 13.62 -6.92
CA ARG A 21 -14.93 13.70 -5.46
C ARG A 21 -13.59 13.62 -4.72
N LEU A 22 -12.71 12.71 -5.15
CA LEU A 22 -11.37 12.55 -4.55
C LEU A 22 -10.46 13.72 -4.89
N VAL A 23 -10.55 14.25 -6.11
CA VAL A 23 -9.80 15.43 -6.55
C VAL A 23 -10.19 16.63 -5.69
N ALA A 24 -11.49 16.91 -5.55
CA ALA A 24 -11.97 17.99 -4.72
C ALA A 24 -11.51 17.83 -3.25
N TRP A 25 -11.67 16.63 -2.69
CA TRP A 25 -11.32 16.36 -1.29
C TRP A 25 -9.82 16.46 -1.00
N ARG A 26 -8.96 15.87 -1.83
CA ARG A 26 -7.51 15.85 -1.60
C ARG A 26 -6.91 17.26 -1.67
N GLU A 27 -7.42 18.09 -2.58
CA GLU A 27 -7.01 19.47 -2.77
C GLU A 27 -7.57 20.38 -1.67
N GLU A 28 -8.83 20.18 -1.27
CA GLU A 28 -9.42 20.92 -0.15
C GLU A 28 -8.68 20.64 1.16
N THR A 29 -8.37 19.37 1.44
CA THR A 29 -7.57 19.02 2.61
C THR A 29 -6.17 19.64 2.55
N ALA A 30 -5.56 19.71 1.37
CA ALA A 30 -4.24 20.32 1.17
C ALA A 30 -4.25 21.85 1.36
N ARG A 31 -5.38 22.52 1.06
CA ARG A 31 -5.58 23.95 1.31
C ARG A 31 -5.90 24.24 2.78
N ALA A 32 -6.89 23.55 3.34
CA ALA A 32 -7.35 23.76 4.71
C ALA A 32 -6.26 23.40 5.73
N LYS A 33 -5.52 22.30 5.47
CA LYS A 33 -4.49 21.72 6.33
C LYS A 33 -5.00 21.40 7.75
N ARG A 34 -4.19 20.66 8.51
CA ARG A 34 -4.38 20.51 9.95
C ARG A 34 -3.51 21.56 10.65
N ALA A 35 -3.98 22.14 11.75
CA ALA A 35 -3.24 23.16 12.51
C ALA A 35 -1.79 22.74 12.84
N ALA A 36 -1.58 21.47 13.24
CA ALA A 36 -0.25 20.91 13.51
C ALA A 36 0.70 20.88 12.29
N TYR A 37 0.19 21.11 11.09
CA TYR A 37 0.92 21.09 9.81
C TYR A 37 0.60 22.33 8.98
N ALA A 38 0.26 23.48 9.60
CA ALA A 38 -0.13 24.69 8.90
C ALA A 38 0.96 25.19 7.93
N ASP A 39 2.22 25.11 8.36
CA ASP A 39 3.39 25.58 7.60
C ASP A 39 3.88 24.58 6.54
N TRP A 40 3.27 23.39 6.47
CA TRP A 40 3.68 22.36 5.51
C TRP A 40 3.09 22.63 4.13
N THR A 41 3.87 22.36 3.09
CA THR A 41 3.33 22.20 1.74
C THR A 41 2.80 20.78 1.58
N TYR A 42 1.50 20.64 1.35
CA TYR A 42 0.87 19.33 1.14
C TYR A 42 1.06 18.85 -0.29
N TRP A 43 1.18 17.53 -0.46
CA TRP A 43 1.22 16.88 -1.77
C TRP A 43 -0.05 17.12 -2.60
N GLY A 44 -1.26 16.94 -2.02
CA GLY A 44 -2.54 17.29 -2.66
C GLY A 44 -2.85 16.57 -3.97
N ARG A 45 -2.15 15.47 -4.26
CA ARG A 45 -2.18 14.73 -5.54
C ARG A 45 -2.33 13.23 -5.27
N PRO A 46 -2.62 12.40 -6.29
CA PRO A 46 -2.53 10.96 -6.16
C PRO A 46 -1.13 10.56 -5.67
N VAL A 47 -1.06 9.64 -4.72
CA VAL A 47 0.18 9.15 -4.12
C VAL A 47 0.61 7.90 -4.89
N PRO A 48 1.77 7.88 -5.55
CA PRO A 48 2.28 6.68 -6.22
C PRO A 48 2.74 5.60 -5.24
N GLY A 49 3.07 4.41 -5.75
CA GLY A 49 3.68 3.37 -4.92
C GLY A 49 5.09 3.76 -4.45
N PHE A 50 5.59 3.09 -3.40
CA PHE A 50 6.91 3.37 -2.83
C PHE A 50 7.71 2.09 -2.56
N GLY A 51 8.98 2.08 -2.93
CA GLY A 51 9.85 0.90 -2.88
C GLY A 51 10.44 0.56 -4.25
N PRO A 52 11.37 -0.41 -4.32
CA PRO A 52 12.17 -0.67 -5.51
C PRO A 52 11.34 -1.30 -6.64
N ALA A 53 11.78 -1.10 -7.88
CA ALA A 53 11.05 -1.55 -9.08
C ALA A 53 11.13 -3.06 -9.32
N ASP A 54 12.05 -3.73 -8.62
CA ASP A 54 12.25 -5.18 -8.63
C ASP A 54 11.71 -5.86 -7.36
N ALA A 55 10.82 -5.19 -6.62
CA ALA A 55 10.27 -5.71 -5.38
C ALA A 55 9.72 -7.14 -5.55
N ARG A 56 10.07 -8.01 -4.60
CA ARG A 56 9.60 -9.40 -4.54
C ARG A 56 8.38 -9.54 -3.64
N LEU A 57 8.19 -8.59 -2.71
CA LEU A 57 7.03 -8.46 -1.85
C LEU A 57 6.28 -7.15 -2.15
N LEU A 58 4.98 -7.24 -2.38
CA LEU A 58 4.09 -6.08 -2.48
C LEU A 58 3.19 -5.98 -1.24
N ILE A 59 3.00 -4.80 -0.70
CA ILE A 59 2.02 -4.52 0.35
C ILE A 59 0.93 -3.62 -0.24
N VAL A 60 -0.32 -4.09 -0.17
CA VAL A 60 -1.47 -3.38 -0.72
C VAL A 60 -2.35 -2.87 0.42
N GLY A 61 -2.47 -1.55 0.51
CA GLY A 61 -3.30 -0.85 1.47
C GLY A 61 -4.76 -0.68 1.06
N LEU A 62 -5.33 0.43 1.52
CA LEU A 62 -6.68 0.89 1.18
C LEU A 62 -6.61 2.13 0.27
N ALA A 63 -6.13 3.25 0.82
CA ALA A 63 -5.92 4.52 0.16
C ALA A 63 -5.07 5.43 1.08
N PRO A 64 -4.47 6.52 0.56
CA PRO A 64 -3.78 7.50 1.39
C PRO A 64 -4.69 8.17 2.42
N ALA A 65 -4.16 8.46 3.61
CA ALA A 65 -4.85 9.30 4.58
C ALA A 65 -4.78 10.78 4.18
N ALA A 66 -5.80 11.54 4.57
CA ALA A 66 -5.96 12.96 4.28
C ALA A 66 -4.76 13.83 4.77
N HIS A 67 -4.19 13.48 5.94
CA HIS A 67 -3.01 14.15 6.53
C HIS A 67 -1.78 13.24 6.63
N GLY A 68 -1.82 12.05 6.01
CA GLY A 68 -0.69 11.16 5.85
C GLY A 68 -0.15 11.29 4.43
N GLY A 69 -0.34 10.27 3.59
CA GLY A 69 0.11 10.29 2.20
C GLY A 69 -0.35 11.50 1.37
N ASN A 70 -1.54 12.06 1.59
CA ASN A 70 -1.97 13.27 0.88
C ASN A 70 -1.23 14.55 1.33
N ARG A 71 -0.62 14.53 2.51
CA ARG A 71 0.31 15.56 2.97
C ARG A 71 1.72 15.28 2.46
N THR A 72 2.22 14.06 2.66
CA THR A 72 3.64 13.71 2.52
C THR A 72 4.04 13.28 1.12
N GLY A 73 3.10 12.87 0.27
CA GLY A 73 3.36 12.38 -1.08
C GLY A 73 3.92 10.96 -1.15
N ARG A 74 4.04 10.26 -0.02
CA ARG A 74 4.52 8.87 0.05
C ARG A 74 3.49 7.97 0.73
N MET A 75 3.26 6.78 0.18
CA MET A 75 2.32 5.81 0.75
C MET A 75 2.66 5.51 2.21
N PHE A 76 1.64 5.37 3.04
CA PHE A 76 1.77 5.07 4.47
C PHE A 76 2.71 6.03 5.24
N THR A 77 2.91 7.28 4.82
CA THR A 77 3.87 8.18 5.48
C THR A 77 3.17 9.34 6.17
N GLY A 78 3.54 9.63 7.43
CA GLY A 78 3.03 10.78 8.18
C GLY A 78 1.66 10.58 8.84
N ASP A 79 1.25 9.33 9.07
CA ASP A 79 0.08 8.98 9.87
C ASP A 79 0.34 7.71 10.71
N ARG A 80 -0.54 7.43 11.68
CA ARG A 80 -0.37 6.32 12.61
C ARG A 80 -0.36 4.95 11.94
N SER A 81 -1.05 4.78 10.81
CA SER A 81 -1.03 3.53 10.07
C SER A 81 0.33 3.29 9.44
N GLY A 82 0.97 4.36 8.99
CA GLY A 82 2.36 4.41 8.58
C GLY A 82 3.33 3.98 9.65
N ASP A 83 3.28 4.62 10.82
CA ASP A 83 4.18 4.35 11.93
C ASP A 83 4.20 2.84 12.27
N VAL A 84 3.01 2.25 12.40
CA VAL A 84 2.86 0.82 12.73
C VAL A 84 3.41 -0.08 11.62
N LEU A 85 3.19 0.27 10.36
CA LEU A 85 3.66 -0.54 9.24
C LEU A 85 5.19 -0.48 9.08
N TYR A 86 5.77 0.71 9.11
CA TYR A 86 7.20 0.89 8.88
C TYR A 86 8.04 0.42 10.07
N GLU A 87 7.57 0.60 11.30
CA GLU A 87 8.19 -0.01 12.49
C GLU A 87 8.22 -1.54 12.34
N ALA A 88 7.10 -2.16 11.97
CA ALA A 88 7.05 -3.61 11.79
C ALA A 88 7.90 -4.12 10.61
N LEU A 89 8.04 -3.33 9.54
CA LEU A 89 8.93 -3.65 8.42
C LEU A 89 10.40 -3.57 8.83
N PHE A 90 10.77 -2.55 9.60
CA PHE A 90 12.09 -2.39 10.16
C PHE A 90 12.44 -3.57 11.08
N ASP A 91 11.52 -3.92 11.99
CA ASP A 91 11.69 -5.04 12.94
C ASP A 91 11.96 -6.39 12.25
N VAL A 92 11.42 -6.60 11.05
CA VAL A 92 11.65 -7.84 10.28
C VAL A 92 12.79 -7.72 9.25
N GLY A 93 13.52 -6.60 9.23
CA GLY A 93 14.66 -6.36 8.35
C GLY A 93 14.32 -5.97 6.91
N LEU A 94 13.12 -5.43 6.68
CA LEU A 94 12.62 -5.07 5.34
C LEU A 94 12.57 -3.55 5.07
N ALA A 95 12.99 -2.73 6.04
CA ALA A 95 13.12 -1.27 5.92
C ALA A 95 14.42 -0.78 6.57
N SER A 96 14.94 0.36 6.10
CA SER A 96 16.17 0.96 6.63
C SER A 96 16.02 1.61 8.01
N GLN A 97 14.81 2.07 8.34
CA GLN A 97 14.51 2.77 9.58
C GLN A 97 13.05 2.54 10.00
N PRO A 98 12.70 2.68 11.30
CA PRO A 98 11.35 2.43 11.80
C PRO A 98 10.37 3.58 11.54
N THR A 99 10.84 4.78 11.20
CA THR A 99 10.02 6.00 11.07
C THR A 99 9.87 6.44 9.62
N ALA A 100 8.71 7.02 9.31
CA ALA A 100 8.37 7.57 8.00
C ALA A 100 7.63 8.91 8.15
N GLU A 101 8.38 10.01 8.12
CA GLU A 101 7.88 11.34 8.43
C GLU A 101 7.52 12.15 7.18
N HIS A 102 8.35 12.07 6.14
CA HIS A 102 8.15 12.77 4.86
C HIS A 102 8.88 12.07 3.71
N ALA A 103 8.55 12.37 2.45
CA ALA A 103 9.07 11.67 1.28
C ALA A 103 10.61 11.65 1.12
N HIS A 104 11.32 12.60 1.73
CA HIS A 104 12.77 12.77 1.62
C HIS A 104 13.55 12.40 2.89
N ASP A 105 12.98 11.59 3.79
CA ASP A 105 13.58 11.28 5.11
C ASP A 105 14.61 10.13 5.08
N GLY A 106 15.02 9.68 3.90
CA GLY A 106 16.02 8.61 3.74
C GLY A 106 15.49 7.19 4.00
N LEU A 107 14.20 6.99 4.25
CA LEU A 107 13.61 5.66 4.34
C LEU A 107 13.81 4.90 3.01
N GLU A 108 14.31 3.67 3.10
CA GLU A 108 14.46 2.72 2.00
C GLU A 108 13.76 1.41 2.37
N LEU A 109 13.23 0.71 1.35
CA LEU A 109 12.61 -0.60 1.52
C LEU A 109 13.42 -1.67 0.80
N TYR A 110 13.65 -2.79 1.48
CA TYR A 110 14.51 -3.87 0.99
C TYR A 110 13.69 -4.97 0.33
N GLY A 111 13.56 -4.90 -1.00
CA GLY A 111 12.79 -5.86 -1.80
C GLY A 111 11.27 -5.80 -1.58
N VAL A 112 10.79 -4.76 -0.88
CA VAL A 112 9.37 -4.51 -0.59
C VAL A 112 8.88 -3.25 -1.28
N ARG A 113 7.74 -3.32 -1.95
CA ARG A 113 7.02 -2.14 -2.44
C ARG A 113 5.66 -2.02 -1.75
N VAL A 114 5.23 -0.80 -1.45
CA VAL A 114 3.93 -0.49 -0.86
C VAL A 114 3.08 0.31 -1.86
N THR A 115 1.79 -0.03 -1.96
CA THR A 115 0.83 0.65 -2.85
C THR A 115 -0.59 0.62 -2.26
N SER A 116 -1.58 1.11 -3.00
CA SER A 116 -3.00 1.04 -2.63
C SER A 116 -3.89 0.96 -3.89
N PRO A 117 -5.05 0.29 -3.81
CA PRO A 117 -5.99 0.22 -4.93
C PRO A 117 -6.62 1.58 -5.29
N VAL A 118 -6.61 2.54 -4.37
CA VAL A 118 -7.01 3.93 -4.60
C VAL A 118 -5.86 4.85 -4.22
N HIS A 119 -5.38 5.65 -5.17
CA HIS A 119 -4.20 6.50 -4.99
C HIS A 119 -4.50 7.90 -4.44
N CYS A 120 -5.77 8.28 -4.26
CA CYS A 120 -6.16 9.58 -3.69
C CYS A 120 -6.74 9.41 -2.30
N ALA A 121 -6.55 10.40 -1.41
CA ALA A 121 -7.25 10.41 -0.14
C ALA A 121 -8.77 10.49 -0.34
N PRO A 122 -9.56 9.55 0.20
CA PRO A 122 -11.00 9.65 0.20
C PRO A 122 -11.52 10.28 1.50
N PRO A 123 -12.64 11.03 1.44
CA PRO A 123 -13.35 11.46 2.64
C PRO A 123 -13.62 10.28 3.59
N ALA A 124 -13.39 10.50 4.89
CA ALA A 124 -13.53 9.50 5.95
C ALA A 124 -12.75 8.18 5.72
N ASN A 125 -11.69 8.21 4.89
CA ASN A 125 -10.94 7.02 4.48
C ASN A 125 -11.83 5.94 3.82
N LYS A 126 -12.91 6.35 3.14
CA LYS A 126 -13.87 5.46 2.51
C LYS A 126 -14.05 5.80 1.03
N PRO A 127 -13.29 5.17 0.13
CA PRO A 127 -13.53 5.27 -1.30
C PRO A 127 -14.82 4.53 -1.68
N THR A 128 -15.49 4.99 -2.73
CA THR A 128 -16.64 4.30 -3.31
C THR A 128 -16.19 3.12 -4.18
N PRO A 129 -17.09 2.16 -4.48
CA PRO A 129 -16.81 1.12 -5.47
C PRO A 129 -16.45 1.69 -6.85
N GLU A 130 -17.10 2.77 -7.28
CA GLU A 130 -16.81 3.46 -8.53
C GLU A 130 -15.40 4.06 -8.54
N GLU A 131 -14.99 4.72 -7.45
CA GLU A 131 -13.64 5.27 -7.31
C GLU A 131 -12.57 4.18 -7.31
N ARG A 132 -12.84 3.07 -6.62
CA ARG A 132 -12.00 1.87 -6.65
C ARG A 132 -11.84 1.35 -8.07
N ASP A 133 -12.95 1.20 -8.78
CA ASP A 133 -12.94 0.63 -10.13
C ASP A 133 -12.33 1.58 -11.17
N THR A 134 -12.49 2.90 -10.97
CA THR A 134 -11.83 3.95 -11.76
C THR A 134 -10.32 3.97 -11.53
N CYS A 135 -9.87 3.70 -10.30
CA CYS A 135 -8.44 3.69 -9.95
C CYS A 135 -7.75 2.35 -10.28
N ARG A 136 -8.51 1.25 -10.41
CA ARG A 136 -8.03 -0.10 -10.70
C ARG A 136 -7.03 -0.21 -11.87
N PRO A 137 -7.16 0.52 -13.00
CA PRO A 137 -6.17 0.46 -14.07
C PRO A 137 -4.75 0.76 -13.61
N TRP A 138 -4.55 1.65 -12.63
CA TRP A 138 -3.22 1.97 -12.09
C TRP A 138 -2.61 0.76 -11.38
N LEU A 139 -3.35 0.13 -10.47
CA LEU A 139 -2.90 -1.09 -9.78
C LEU A 139 -2.64 -2.24 -10.78
N VAL A 140 -3.46 -2.38 -11.82
CA VAL A 140 -3.24 -3.40 -12.86
C VAL A 140 -1.91 -3.18 -13.60
N GLN A 141 -1.59 -1.93 -13.97
CA GLN A 141 -0.33 -1.64 -14.64
C GLN A 141 0.88 -1.83 -13.71
N GLU A 142 0.76 -1.41 -12.44
CA GLU A 142 1.81 -1.63 -11.44
C GLU A 142 2.08 -3.13 -11.25
N LEU A 143 1.02 -3.94 -11.11
CA LEU A 143 1.13 -5.39 -11.01
C LEU A 143 1.77 -6.01 -12.25
N ARG A 144 1.44 -5.56 -13.46
CA ARG A 144 2.07 -6.06 -14.69
C ARG A 144 3.57 -5.77 -14.73
N LEU A 145 3.98 -4.58 -14.31
CA LEU A 145 5.39 -4.19 -14.25
C LEU A 145 6.17 -5.00 -13.21
N LEU A 146 5.54 -5.31 -12.07
CA LEU A 146 6.13 -6.11 -10.99
C LEU A 146 6.12 -7.63 -11.26
N ARG A 147 5.28 -8.11 -12.18
CA ARG A 147 5.08 -9.55 -12.44
C ARG A 147 6.39 -10.37 -12.58
N PRO A 148 7.47 -9.89 -13.22
CA PRO A 148 8.70 -10.66 -13.35
C PRO A 148 9.35 -11.04 -12.01
N THR A 149 9.30 -10.16 -11.00
CA THR A 149 9.97 -10.36 -9.70
C THR A 149 9.05 -10.63 -8.54
N LEU A 150 7.79 -10.23 -8.64
CA LEU A 150 6.85 -10.38 -7.54
C LEU A 150 6.65 -11.87 -7.20
N ARG A 151 6.75 -12.20 -5.91
CA ARG A 151 6.62 -13.57 -5.37
C ARG A 151 5.62 -13.67 -4.22
N ALA A 152 5.44 -12.59 -3.47
CA ALA A 152 4.39 -12.54 -2.44
C ALA A 152 3.70 -11.18 -2.40
N VAL A 153 2.46 -11.16 -1.91
CA VAL A 153 1.69 -9.95 -1.64
C VAL A 153 1.02 -10.03 -0.28
N VAL A 154 1.13 -8.99 0.53
CA VAL A 154 0.34 -8.80 1.76
C VAL A 154 -0.72 -7.76 1.50
N VAL A 155 -1.99 -8.09 1.73
CA VAL A 155 -3.10 -7.17 1.57
C VAL A 155 -3.68 -6.78 2.92
N LEU A 156 -3.70 -5.48 3.19
CA LEU A 156 -4.10 -4.90 4.46
C LEU A 156 -5.61 -4.57 4.45
N GLY A 157 -6.40 -5.45 5.05
CA GLY A 157 -7.83 -5.28 5.26
C GLY A 157 -8.72 -5.81 4.13
N ALA A 158 -9.99 -6.02 4.47
CA ALA A 158 -10.97 -6.61 3.57
C ALA A 158 -11.25 -5.77 2.31
N PHE A 159 -11.18 -4.43 2.42
CA PHE A 159 -11.36 -3.56 1.26
C PHE A 159 -10.23 -3.75 0.23
N GLY A 160 -8.98 -3.70 0.69
CA GLY A 160 -7.81 -3.96 -0.16
C GLY A 160 -7.91 -5.34 -0.80
N TRP A 161 -8.35 -6.35 -0.03
CA TRP A 161 -8.53 -7.72 -0.53
C TRP A 161 -9.53 -7.79 -1.69
N GLN A 162 -10.71 -7.20 -1.49
CA GLN A 162 -11.76 -7.16 -2.51
C GLN A 162 -11.34 -6.37 -3.75
N ALA A 163 -10.54 -5.32 -3.59
CA ALA A 163 -10.04 -4.50 -4.69
C ALA A 163 -8.88 -5.16 -5.46
N ALA A 164 -8.01 -5.90 -4.77
CA ALA A 164 -6.82 -6.50 -5.35
C ALA A 164 -7.14 -7.73 -6.20
N LEU A 165 -8.09 -8.59 -5.79
CA LEU A 165 -8.41 -9.82 -6.53
C LEU A 165 -8.78 -9.59 -8.01
N PRO A 166 -9.67 -8.64 -8.37
CA PRO A 166 -9.93 -8.31 -9.78
C PRO A 166 -8.70 -7.72 -10.50
N ALA A 167 -7.83 -6.99 -9.78
CA ALA A 167 -6.62 -6.41 -10.36
C ALA A 167 -5.60 -7.49 -10.71
N PHE A 168 -5.40 -8.50 -9.85
CA PHE A 168 -4.56 -9.67 -10.15
C PHE A 168 -5.05 -10.42 -11.39
N ALA A 169 -6.36 -10.69 -11.47
CA ALA A 169 -6.96 -11.34 -12.64
C ALA A 169 -6.69 -10.54 -13.93
N ALA A 170 -6.90 -9.21 -13.90
CA ALA A 170 -6.65 -8.34 -15.05
C ALA A 170 -5.16 -8.17 -15.40
N ALA A 171 -4.26 -8.35 -14.43
CA ALA A 171 -2.81 -8.35 -14.62
C ALA A 171 -2.26 -9.72 -15.07
N GLY A 172 -3.12 -10.73 -15.18
CA GLY A 172 -2.83 -12.02 -15.81
C GLY A 172 -2.46 -13.14 -14.84
N TRP A 173 -2.77 -13.00 -13.55
CA TRP A 173 -2.73 -14.10 -12.59
C TRP A 173 -4.06 -14.85 -12.55
N SER A 174 -3.99 -16.17 -12.35
CA SER A 174 -5.18 -17.00 -12.18
C SER A 174 -5.73 -16.87 -10.76
N VAL A 175 -6.92 -16.27 -10.61
CA VAL A 175 -7.62 -16.15 -9.33
C VAL A 175 -8.69 -17.25 -9.22
N PRO A 176 -8.66 -18.08 -8.16
CA PRO A 176 -9.57 -19.23 -8.05
C PRO A 176 -11.03 -18.81 -7.88
N ARG A 177 -11.93 -19.75 -8.24
CA ARG A 177 -13.37 -19.66 -8.01
C ARG A 177 -13.81 -20.85 -7.12
N PRO A 178 -14.49 -20.63 -5.98
CA PRO A 178 -14.90 -19.33 -5.42
C PRO A 178 -13.71 -18.44 -5.05
N ARG A 179 -13.94 -17.11 -5.03
CA ARG A 179 -12.87 -16.15 -4.71
C ARG A 179 -12.34 -16.41 -3.30
N PRO A 180 -11.03 -16.28 -3.07
CA PRO A 180 -10.44 -16.38 -1.73
C PRO A 180 -11.14 -15.46 -0.73
N ALA A 181 -11.48 -16.00 0.44
CA ALA A 181 -12.07 -15.23 1.52
C ALA A 181 -10.99 -14.45 2.26
N PHE A 182 -11.35 -13.27 2.78
CA PHE A 182 -10.42 -12.47 3.59
C PHE A 182 -10.45 -12.94 5.05
N SER A 183 -9.27 -13.19 5.62
CA SER A 183 -9.02 -13.27 7.05
C SER A 183 -7.59 -12.82 7.36
N HIS A 184 -7.30 -12.49 8.61
CA HIS A 184 -5.91 -12.30 9.03
C HIS A 184 -5.18 -13.65 9.04
N GLY A 185 -3.97 -13.68 8.51
CA GLY A 185 -3.20 -14.92 8.32
C GLY A 185 -3.67 -15.76 7.14
N ALA A 186 -4.66 -15.30 6.36
CA ALA A 186 -5.04 -15.96 5.11
C ALA A 186 -3.83 -16.12 4.20
N ARG A 187 -3.71 -17.27 3.55
CA ARG A 187 -2.62 -17.59 2.61
C ARG A 187 -3.19 -18.35 1.43
N TYR A 188 -3.00 -17.84 0.22
CA TYR A 188 -3.50 -18.45 -1.01
C TYR A 188 -2.45 -18.38 -2.13
N PRO A 189 -2.17 -19.48 -2.83
CA PRO A 189 -1.37 -19.44 -4.05
C PRO A 189 -2.19 -18.85 -5.21
N LEU A 190 -1.58 -17.96 -5.98
CA LEU A 190 -2.08 -17.38 -7.23
C LEU A 190 -1.02 -17.58 -8.32
N ASP A 191 -0.94 -18.79 -8.89
CA ASP A 191 -0.08 -19.08 -10.06
C ASP A 191 1.37 -18.56 -9.90
N GLY A 192 2.11 -19.11 -8.93
CA GLY A 192 3.49 -18.72 -8.62
C GLY A 192 3.64 -17.47 -7.73
N LEU A 193 2.52 -16.86 -7.30
CA LEU A 193 2.48 -15.75 -6.34
C LEU A 193 1.78 -16.17 -5.04
N GLU A 194 2.33 -15.85 -3.88
CA GLU A 194 1.70 -16.11 -2.59
C GLU A 194 0.92 -14.88 -2.09
N LEU A 195 -0.39 -15.00 -1.91
CA LEU A 195 -1.26 -13.93 -1.43
C LEU A 195 -1.56 -14.11 0.07
N PHE A 196 -1.26 -13.07 0.86
CA PHE A 196 -1.46 -13.03 2.31
C PHE A 196 -2.51 -11.98 2.70
N GLY A 197 -3.41 -12.36 3.61
CA GLY A 197 -4.37 -11.45 4.23
C GLY A 197 -3.89 -10.98 5.60
N CYS A 198 -3.93 -9.67 5.84
CA CYS A 198 -3.67 -9.08 7.15
C CYS A 198 -4.79 -8.11 7.51
N PHE A 199 -5.18 -8.03 8.79
CA PHE A 199 -6.02 -6.91 9.22
C PHE A 199 -5.31 -5.59 8.94
N HIS A 200 -6.08 -4.55 8.64
CA HIS A 200 -5.52 -3.24 8.33
C HIS A 200 -4.79 -2.66 9.56
N VAL A 201 -3.67 -1.99 9.34
CA VAL A 201 -2.86 -1.28 10.36
C VAL A 201 -3.52 0.02 10.85
N SER A 202 -4.86 0.09 10.85
CA SER A 202 -5.57 1.29 11.30
C SER A 202 -5.46 1.44 12.80
N GLN A 203 -5.45 2.69 13.26
CA GLN A 203 -5.44 3.02 14.69
C GLN A 203 -6.54 2.27 15.46
N ARG A 204 -7.74 2.14 14.86
CA ARG A 204 -8.83 1.34 15.43
C ARG A 204 -8.40 -0.10 15.69
N ASN A 205 -7.85 -0.79 14.69
CA ASN A 205 -7.49 -2.20 14.86
C ASN A 205 -6.34 -2.41 15.85
N THR A 206 -5.36 -1.49 15.84
CA THR A 206 -4.20 -1.58 16.73
C THR A 206 -4.56 -1.25 18.18
N PHE A 207 -5.43 -0.26 18.40
CA PHE A 207 -5.83 0.15 19.76
C PHE A 207 -6.78 -0.85 20.41
N THR A 208 -7.65 -1.50 19.65
CA THR A 208 -8.55 -2.53 20.19
C THR A 208 -7.90 -3.91 20.32
N GLY A 209 -6.60 -4.05 20.02
CA GLY A 209 -5.91 -5.33 19.98
C GLY A 209 -6.38 -6.29 18.89
N ARG A 210 -7.20 -5.83 17.93
CA ARG A 210 -7.64 -6.67 16.79
C ARG A 210 -6.47 -7.05 15.89
N LEU A 211 -5.47 -6.17 15.80
CA LEU A 211 -4.17 -6.45 15.21
C LEU A 211 -3.11 -6.07 16.25
N THR A 212 -2.30 -7.02 16.67
CA THR A 212 -1.15 -6.76 17.56
C THR A 212 0.13 -6.57 16.74
N PRO A 213 1.17 -5.91 17.29
CA PRO A 213 2.47 -5.81 16.64
C PRO A 213 3.07 -7.17 16.27
N THR A 214 2.95 -8.17 17.14
CA THR A 214 3.42 -9.54 16.88
C THR A 214 2.70 -10.17 15.69
N MET A 215 1.37 -10.07 15.63
CA MET A 215 0.59 -10.58 14.50
C MET A 215 1.01 -9.94 13.16
N LEU A 216 1.28 -8.62 13.16
CA LEU A 216 1.74 -7.93 11.95
C LEU A 216 3.12 -8.42 11.53
N ARG A 217 4.08 -8.47 12.46
CA ARG A 217 5.45 -8.96 12.20
C ARG A 217 5.45 -10.39 11.70
N ASP A 218 4.59 -11.26 12.22
CA ASP A 218 4.51 -12.66 11.79
C ASP A 218 4.03 -12.79 10.34
N VAL A 219 3.02 -12.01 9.93
CA VAL A 219 2.57 -11.99 8.53
C VAL A 219 3.66 -11.42 7.62
N LEU A 220 4.30 -10.30 7.99
CA LEU A 220 5.36 -9.69 7.19
C LEU A 220 6.58 -10.61 7.05
N ARG A 221 7.02 -11.25 8.14
CA ARG A 221 8.13 -12.22 8.13
C ARG A 221 7.80 -13.43 7.25
N THR A 222 6.59 -13.98 7.38
CA THR A 222 6.16 -15.13 6.57
C THR A 222 6.11 -14.76 5.09
N ALA A 223 5.55 -13.60 4.75
CA ALA A 223 5.48 -13.12 3.37
C ALA A 223 6.86 -12.78 2.80
N GLY A 224 7.75 -12.18 3.59
CA GLY A 224 9.14 -11.92 3.21
C GLY A 224 9.91 -13.20 2.89
N ARG A 225 9.76 -14.25 3.72
CA ARG A 225 10.32 -15.58 3.46
C ARG A 225 9.75 -16.22 2.20
N ALA A 226 8.43 -16.15 2.00
CA ALA A 226 7.78 -16.62 0.78
C ALA A 226 8.26 -15.85 -0.47
N ALA A 227 8.58 -14.57 -0.31
CA ALA A 227 9.21 -13.75 -1.34
C ALA A 227 10.72 -13.98 -1.49
N GLY A 228 11.34 -14.86 -0.69
CA GLY A 228 12.77 -15.12 -0.69
C GLY A 228 13.63 -13.92 -0.28
N LEU A 229 13.11 -13.05 0.59
CA LEU A 229 13.82 -11.91 1.16
C LEU A 229 14.48 -12.31 2.50
N PRO A 230 15.64 -11.72 2.84
CA PRO A 230 16.26 -11.95 4.13
C PRO A 230 15.44 -11.25 5.22
N THR A 231 14.59 -12.01 5.92
CA THR A 231 13.88 -11.51 7.10
C THR A 231 14.66 -11.88 8.34
N GLY A 232 14.87 -10.93 9.27
CA GLY A 232 15.58 -11.18 10.52
C GLY A 232 15.07 -12.42 11.28
N THR A 233 15.96 -13.11 11.97
CA THR A 233 15.62 -14.21 12.89
C THR A 233 14.73 -13.67 14.03
N PRO A 234 13.74 -14.44 14.53
CA PRO A 234 12.87 -14.00 15.61
C PRO A 234 13.60 -13.51 16.86
#